data_AF-A0AAX2AAR8-F1
#
_entry.id   AF-A0AAX2AAR8-F1
#
_cell.length_a   1.000
_cell.length_b   1.000
_cell.length_c   1.000
_cell.angle_alpha   90.00
_cell.angle_beta   90.00
_cell.angle_gamma   90.00
#
_symmetry.space_group_name_H-M   'P 1'
#
loop_
_entity.id
_entity.type
_entity.pdbx_description
1 polymer ?
#
loop_
_entity_poly.entity_id
_entity_poly.type
_entity_poly.pdbx_seq_one_letter_code
_entity_poly.pdbx_strand_id
1 'polypeptide(L)'
;MIIKSSEYIDKNEASDFSTNIILHSVFLAKSYKVNTHPLIHNTLINLNLKQKGFCYHYANDLLKYINYKKYKSFKFKKIVSNRNNYFEHTAIILTRKDINFENSIVLDAWRDAGKLYFSKIKDDKKYKWELK
;
A
#
# COMPACT_ATOMS: atom_id res chain seq x y z
N MET A 1 12.69 16.30 -1.99
CA MET A 1 11.83 17.30 -1.31
C MET A 1 11.08 16.58 -0.20
N ILE A 2 11.68 16.48 0.99
CA ILE A 2 11.05 15.84 2.15
C ILE A 2 10.12 16.86 2.80
N ILE A 3 8.87 16.46 2.92
CA ILE A 3 7.72 17.20 3.44
C ILE A 3 8.08 17.77 4.82
N LYS A 4 7.79 19.06 5.06
CA LYS A 4 7.81 19.72 6.38
C LYS A 4 7.32 18.72 7.43
N SER A 5 8.22 18.22 8.28
CA SER A 5 7.79 17.46 9.46
C SER A 5 7.01 18.45 10.30
N SER A 6 5.68 18.38 10.29
CA SER A 6 4.92 19.11 11.30
C SER A 6 5.48 18.66 12.66
N GLU A 7 5.53 19.54 13.65
CA GLU A 7 6.09 19.24 14.98
C GLU A 7 5.54 17.93 15.62
N TYR A 8 4.40 17.44 15.13
CA TYR A 8 3.75 16.18 15.46
C TYR A 8 4.27 14.87 14.80
N ILE A 9 5.34 14.88 13.99
CA ILE A 9 5.89 13.63 13.40
C ILE A 9 7.27 13.36 13.97
N ASP A 10 7.41 12.26 14.70
CA ASP A 10 8.71 11.77 15.13
C ASP A 10 9.56 11.37 13.90
N LYS A 11 10.73 12.00 13.75
CA LYS A 11 11.63 11.76 12.61
C LYS A 11 12.19 10.35 12.58
N ASN A 12 12.49 9.78 13.75
CA ASN A 12 12.99 8.41 13.86
C ASN A 12 11.88 7.43 13.47
N GLU A 13 10.65 7.69 13.92
CA GLU A 13 9.50 6.90 13.53
C GLU A 13 9.21 6.96 12.03
N ALA A 14 9.28 8.15 11.43
CA ALA A 14 9.10 8.32 9.99
C ALA A 14 10.20 7.59 9.18
N SER A 15 11.45 7.68 9.63
CA SER A 15 12.58 6.98 9.00
C SER A 15 12.43 5.47 9.10
N ASP A 16 12.12 4.94 10.29
CA ASP A 16 11.84 3.52 10.50
C ASP A 16 10.68 3.06 9.61
N PHE A 17 9.55 3.76 9.64
CA PHE A 17 8.40 3.45 8.81
C PHE A 17 8.77 3.38 7.32
N SER A 18 9.42 4.41 6.78
CA SER A 18 9.77 4.49 5.35
C SER A 18 10.67 3.35 4.90
N THR A 19 11.66 2.96 5.72
CA THR A 19 12.57 1.86 5.42
C THR A 19 11.84 0.52 5.48
N ASN A 20 11.11 0.28 6.56
CA ASN A 20 10.44 -1.00 6.80
C ASN A 20 9.32 -1.25 5.78
N ILE A 21 8.54 -0.23 5.39
CA ILE A 21 7.43 -0.40 4.44
C ILE A 21 7.94 -0.76 3.04
N ILE A 22 9.02 -0.13 2.59
CA ILE A 22 9.64 -0.41 1.29
C ILE A 22 10.21 -1.83 1.28
N LEU A 23 10.97 -2.20 2.32
CA LEU A 23 11.56 -3.54 2.43
C LEU A 23 10.48 -4.62 2.55
N HIS A 24 9.42 -4.37 3.33
CA HIS A 24 8.34 -5.33 3.49
C HIS A 24 7.56 -5.54 2.19
N SER A 25 7.35 -4.48 1.39
CA SER A 25 6.75 -4.60 0.05
C SER A 25 7.53 -5.57 -0.85
N VAL A 26 8.87 -5.46 -0.86
CA VAL A 26 9.75 -6.37 -1.61
C VAL A 26 9.70 -7.78 -1.03
N PHE A 27 9.69 -7.90 0.30
CA PHE A 27 9.57 -9.19 0.99
C PHE A 27 8.27 -9.92 0.61
N LEU A 28 7.14 -9.22 0.56
CA LEU A 28 5.85 -9.80 0.16
C LEU A 28 5.89 -10.32 -1.28
N ALA A 29 6.44 -9.55 -2.23
CA ALA A 29 6.56 -10.00 -3.61
C ALA A 29 7.43 -11.26 -3.75
N LYS A 30 8.56 -11.32 -3.03
CA LYS A 30 9.40 -12.52 -2.97
C LYS A 30 8.64 -13.70 -2.35
N SER A 31 7.94 -13.47 -1.23
CA SER A 31 7.17 -14.50 -0.51
C SER A 31 6.04 -15.08 -1.36
N TYR A 32 5.41 -14.25 -2.18
CA TYR A 32 4.35 -14.64 -3.10
C TYR A 32 4.89 -15.18 -4.44
N LYS A 33 6.21 -15.22 -4.61
CA LYS A 33 6.90 -15.62 -5.84
C LYS A 33 6.38 -14.83 -7.06
N VAL A 34 6.20 -13.53 -6.88
CA VAL A 34 5.80 -12.58 -7.94
C VAL A 34 7.04 -12.20 -8.73
N ASN A 35 7.06 -12.59 -10.00
CA ASN A 35 8.15 -12.37 -10.94
C ASN A 35 7.66 -11.90 -12.32
N THR A 36 6.40 -11.48 -12.41
CA THR A 36 5.72 -11.05 -13.63
C THR A 36 4.93 -9.77 -13.37
N HIS A 37 4.39 -9.16 -14.44
CA HIS A 37 3.48 -8.04 -14.31
C HIS A 37 2.26 -8.43 -13.45
N PRO A 38 1.73 -7.54 -12.57
CA PRO A 38 0.70 -7.92 -11.60
C PRO A 38 -0.57 -8.52 -12.18
N LEU A 39 -1.01 -8.06 -13.36
CA LEU A 39 -2.16 -8.64 -14.06
C LEU A 39 -1.89 -10.07 -14.54
N ILE A 40 -0.68 -10.36 -15.02
CA ILE A 40 -0.27 -11.72 -15.41
C ILE A 40 -0.24 -12.61 -14.18
N HIS A 41 0.33 -12.11 -13.07
CA HIS A 41 0.37 -12.86 -11.81
C HIS A 41 -1.04 -13.18 -11.27
N ASN A 42 -1.99 -12.25 -11.39
CA ASN A 42 -3.39 -12.51 -11.03
C ASN A 42 -4.00 -13.64 -11.86
N THR A 43 -3.74 -13.68 -13.18
CA THR A 43 -4.17 -14.80 -14.03
C THR A 43 -3.57 -16.13 -13.57
N LEU A 44 -2.29 -16.16 -13.18
CA LEU A 44 -1.65 -17.36 -12.66
C LEU A 44 -2.31 -17.85 -11.36
N ILE A 45 -2.80 -16.95 -10.51
CA ILE A 45 -3.54 -17.33 -9.30
C ILE A 45 -4.91 -17.91 -9.67
N ASN A 46 -5.64 -17.28 -10.58
CA ASN A 46 -6.95 -17.78 -11.05
C ASN A 46 -6.85 -19.18 -11.70
N LEU A 47 -5.71 -19.48 -12.34
CA LEU A 47 -5.40 -20.80 -12.90
C LEU A 47 -4.86 -21.80 -11.85
N ASN A 48 -4.84 -21.44 -10.57
CA ASN A 48 -4.30 -22.23 -9.46
C ASN A 48 -2.78 -22.57 -9.57
N LEU A 49 -2.02 -21.83 -10.38
CA LEU A 49 -0.57 -21.98 -10.52
C LEU A 49 0.22 -21.21 -9.45
N LYS A 50 -0.43 -20.25 -8.80
CA LYS A 50 0.08 -19.47 -7.66
C LYS A 50 -1.01 -19.37 -6.60
N GLN A 51 -0.62 -19.28 -5.34
CA GLN A 51 -1.58 -19.25 -4.22
C GLN A 51 -1.88 -17.83 -3.72
N LYS A 52 -0.95 -16.90 -3.88
CA LYS A 52 -1.01 -15.55 -3.29
C LYS A 52 -0.40 -14.51 -4.22
N GLY A 53 -0.75 -13.24 -4.01
CA GLY A 53 -0.24 -12.12 -4.80
C GLY A 53 -1.29 -11.16 -5.39
N PHE A 54 -2.59 -11.39 -5.17
CA PHE A 54 -3.61 -10.39 -5.46
C PHE A 54 -3.40 -9.08 -4.68
N CYS A 55 -3.96 -7.98 -5.19
CA CYS A 55 -3.89 -6.65 -4.56
C CYS A 55 -4.35 -6.66 -3.09
N TYR A 56 -5.46 -7.33 -2.78
CA TYR A 56 -5.96 -7.42 -1.41
C TYR A 56 -5.01 -8.21 -0.48
N HIS A 57 -4.25 -9.18 -1.00
CA HIS A 57 -3.25 -9.90 -0.22
C HIS A 57 -2.14 -8.96 0.23
N TYR A 58 -1.61 -8.14 -0.70
CA TYR A 58 -0.63 -7.11 -0.37
C TYR A 58 -1.19 -6.11 0.65
N ALA A 59 -2.37 -5.55 0.39
CA ALA A 59 -2.97 -4.55 1.29
C ALA A 59 -3.19 -5.11 2.72
N ASN A 60 -3.65 -6.36 2.84
CA ASN A 60 -3.89 -7.00 4.13
C ASN A 60 -2.58 -7.30 4.88
N ASP A 61 -1.61 -7.92 4.22
CA ASP A 61 -0.36 -8.32 4.87
C ASP A 61 0.50 -7.09 5.22
N LEU A 62 0.53 -6.07 4.35
CA LEU A 62 1.21 -4.81 4.61
C LEU A 62 0.59 -4.09 5.81
N LEU A 63 -0.75 -4.01 5.88
CA LEU A 63 -1.44 -3.41 7.03
C LEU A 63 -1.18 -4.20 8.32
N LYS A 64 -1.19 -5.54 8.25
CA LYS A 64 -0.87 -6.40 9.40
C LYS A 64 0.54 -6.12 9.93
N TYR A 65 1.51 -5.98 9.04
CA TYR A 65 2.89 -5.66 9.39
C TYR A 65 3.02 -4.27 10.05
N ILE A 66 2.39 -3.25 9.48
CA ILE A 66 2.38 -1.89 10.04
C ILE A 66 1.73 -1.87 11.44
N ASN A 67 0.59 -2.56 11.60
CA ASN A 67 -0.11 -2.63 12.89
C ASN A 67 0.75 -3.32 13.95
N TYR A 68 1.55 -4.32 13.57
CA TYR A 68 2.52 -4.96 14.47
C TYR A 68 3.62 -3.99 14.94
N LYS A 69 4.06 -3.05 14.09
CA LYS A 69 5.07 -2.03 14.41
C LYS A 69 4.57 -0.93 15.35
N LYS A 70 3.25 -0.77 15.52
CA LYS A 70 2.61 0.16 16.48
C LYS A 70 3.02 1.64 16.31
N TYR A 71 3.11 2.11 15.07
CA TYR A 71 3.40 3.52 14.80
C TYR A 71 2.32 4.45 15.41
N LYS A 72 2.75 5.54 16.05
CA LYS A 72 1.93 6.50 16.80
C LYS A 72 1.65 7.78 16.01
N SER A 73 2.60 8.27 15.20
CA SER A 73 2.42 9.51 14.43
C SER A 73 1.45 9.38 13.25
N PHE A 74 1.14 8.14 12.85
CA PHE A 74 0.40 7.84 11.62
C PHE A 74 -0.86 7.03 11.88
N LYS A 75 -1.82 7.17 10.97
CA LYS A 75 -2.98 6.29 10.86
C LYS A 75 -2.96 5.61 9.50
N PHE A 76 -3.47 4.38 9.48
CA PHE A 76 -3.54 3.58 8.27
C PHE A 76 -4.98 3.12 8.04
N LYS A 77 -5.42 3.22 6.78
CA LYS A 77 -6.77 2.78 6.36
C LYS A 77 -6.67 2.04 5.04
N LYS A 78 -7.55 1.07 4.81
CA LYS A 78 -7.69 0.46 3.50
C LYS A 78 -8.46 1.40 2.58
N ILE A 79 -8.06 1.40 1.31
CA ILE A 79 -8.72 2.12 0.24
C ILE A 79 -9.02 1.16 -0.88
N VAL A 80 -10.05 1.48 -1.66
CA VAL A 80 -10.48 0.71 -2.82
C VAL A 80 -10.70 1.63 -4.00
N SER A 81 -10.45 1.10 -5.20
CA SER A 81 -10.82 1.70 -6.46
C SER A 81 -11.64 0.69 -7.25
N ASN A 82 -12.64 1.16 -8.01
CA ASN A 82 -13.58 0.33 -8.76
C ASN A 82 -14.27 -0.74 -7.87
N ARG A 83 -14.82 -0.33 -6.72
CA ARG A 83 -15.50 -1.26 -5.79
C ARG A 83 -16.57 -2.06 -6.51
N ASN A 84 -16.66 -3.35 -6.21
CA ASN A 84 -17.63 -4.29 -6.80
C ASN A 84 -17.50 -4.44 -8.33
N ASN A 85 -16.32 -4.16 -8.88
CA ASN A 85 -16.00 -4.37 -10.30
C ASN A 85 -14.91 -5.46 -10.45
N TYR A 86 -14.81 -6.06 -11.63
CA TYR A 86 -13.75 -7.00 -11.99
C TYR A 86 -12.34 -6.42 -11.79
N PHE A 87 -12.19 -5.10 -12.01
CA PHE A 87 -10.93 -4.38 -11.80
C PHE A 87 -10.85 -3.70 -10.42
N GLU A 88 -11.54 -4.24 -9.40
CA GLU A 88 -11.40 -3.78 -8.03
C GLU A 88 -9.94 -3.83 -7.60
N HIS A 89 -9.43 -2.70 -7.13
CA HIS A 89 -8.06 -2.60 -6.63
C HIS A 89 -8.07 -2.13 -5.19
N THR A 90 -7.35 -2.83 -4.32
CA THR A 90 -7.26 -2.50 -2.89
C THR A 90 -5.82 -2.14 -2.54
N ALA A 91 -5.66 -1.04 -1.82
CA ALA A 91 -4.38 -0.60 -1.26
C ALA A 91 -4.60 -0.06 0.17
N ILE A 92 -3.57 0.54 0.75
CA ILE A 92 -3.69 1.25 2.03
C ILE A 92 -3.24 2.71 1.86
N ILE A 93 -3.66 3.57 2.78
CA ILE A 93 -3.17 4.93 2.90
C ILE A 93 -2.46 5.16 4.23
N LEU A 94 -1.46 6.03 4.23
CA LEU A 94 -0.94 6.71 5.40
C LEU A 94 -1.62 8.08 5.51
N THR A 95 -2.20 8.36 6.68
CA THR A 95 -2.94 9.58 6.96
C THR A 95 -2.77 10.01 8.43
N ARG A 96 -3.38 11.14 8.81
CA ARG A 96 -3.44 11.66 10.18
C ARG A 96 -4.78 12.38 10.41
N LYS A 97 -5.11 12.70 11.66
CA LYS A 97 -6.41 13.32 12.01
C LYS A 97 -6.65 14.68 11.32
N ASP A 98 -5.59 15.45 11.11
CA ASP A 98 -5.55 16.79 10.53
C ASP A 98 -5.25 16.79 9.02
N ILE A 99 -5.08 15.61 8.40
CA ILE A 99 -4.87 15.48 6.96
C ILE A 99 -6.17 14.98 6.34
N ASN A 100 -6.67 15.72 5.35
CA ASN A 100 -7.85 15.30 4.60
C ASN A 100 -7.53 14.06 3.72
N PHE A 101 -8.58 13.38 3.24
CA PHE A 101 -8.43 12.16 2.45
C PHE A 101 -7.57 12.37 1.21
N GLU A 102 -7.83 13.42 0.43
CA GLU A 102 -7.11 13.72 -0.83
C GLU A 102 -5.60 13.97 -0.67
N ASN A 103 -5.15 14.49 0.48
CA ASN A 103 -3.73 14.70 0.78
C ASN A 103 -3.08 13.52 1.52
N SER A 104 -3.83 12.45 1.81
CA SER A 104 -3.28 11.22 2.36
C SER A 104 -2.42 10.49 1.32
N ILE A 105 -1.44 9.71 1.77
CA ILE A 105 -0.46 9.04 0.91
C ILE A 105 -0.92 7.61 0.65
N VAL A 106 -1.13 7.24 -0.61
CA VAL A 106 -1.35 5.86 -1.06
C VAL A 106 -0.06 5.06 -0.87
N LEU A 107 -0.19 3.82 -0.40
CA LEU A 107 0.89 2.84 -0.31
C LEU A 107 0.40 1.57 -1.01
N ASP A 108 0.97 1.29 -2.18
CA ASP A 108 0.50 0.24 -3.07
C ASP A 108 1.68 -0.66 -3.48
N ALA A 109 1.81 -1.78 -2.78
CA ALA A 109 2.86 -2.77 -2.99
C ALA A 109 2.58 -3.71 -4.18
N TRP A 110 1.35 -3.74 -4.68
CA TRP A 110 0.95 -4.64 -5.75
C TRP A 110 1.22 -4.06 -7.13
N ARG A 111 0.94 -2.76 -7.32
CA ARG A 111 0.97 -2.07 -8.62
C ARG A 111 2.25 -2.24 -9.42
N ASP A 112 3.40 -2.18 -8.74
CA ASP A 112 4.72 -2.33 -9.35
C ASP A 112 5.43 -3.60 -8.86
N ALA A 113 4.66 -4.68 -8.64
CA ALA A 113 5.15 -6.03 -8.35
C ALA A 113 6.15 -6.08 -7.15
N GLY A 114 5.83 -5.41 -6.05
CA GLY A 114 6.66 -5.37 -4.85
C GLY A 114 7.53 -4.11 -4.73
N LYS A 115 7.74 -3.35 -5.80
CA LYS A 115 8.23 -1.98 -5.67
C LYS A 115 7.09 -1.14 -5.12
N LEU A 116 7.27 -0.56 -3.93
CA LEU A 116 6.21 0.21 -3.29
C LEU A 116 5.91 1.46 -4.10
N TYR A 117 4.71 1.54 -4.66
CA TYR A 117 4.19 2.78 -5.23
C TYR A 117 3.65 3.67 -4.11
N PHE A 118 3.95 4.97 -4.18
CA PHE A 118 3.37 5.96 -3.28
C PHE A 118 3.11 7.29 -3.99
N SER A 119 1.97 7.91 -3.67
CA SER A 119 1.59 9.25 -4.11
C SER A 119 0.53 9.80 -3.17
N LYS A 120 0.22 11.10 -3.22
CA LYS A 120 -1.04 11.56 -2.61
C LYS A 120 -2.21 10.99 -3.39
N ILE A 121 -3.37 10.84 -2.74
CA ILE A 121 -4.59 10.37 -3.41
C ILE A 121 -4.93 11.25 -4.61
N LYS A 122 -4.91 12.58 -4.43
CA LYS A 122 -5.21 13.53 -5.52
C LYS A 122 -4.25 13.51 -6.70
N ASP A 123 -3.03 12.99 -6.49
CA ASP A 123 -1.98 12.95 -7.51
C ASP A 123 -1.96 11.60 -8.24
N ASP A 124 -2.72 10.59 -7.76
CA ASP A 124 -2.84 9.29 -8.42
C ASP A 124 -3.80 9.37 -9.62
N LYS A 125 -3.24 9.45 -10.83
CA LYS A 125 -4.02 9.53 -12.07
C LYS A 125 -4.59 8.19 -12.52
N LYS A 126 -4.09 7.06 -11.99
CA LYS A 126 -4.48 5.72 -12.46
C LYS A 126 -5.72 5.20 -11.76
N TYR A 127 -5.90 5.53 -10.49
CA TYR A 127 -6.98 5.01 -9.66
C TYR A 127 -7.73 6.13 -8.96
N LYS A 128 -9.07 6.08 -9.04
CA LYS A 128 -9.94 6.91 -8.20
C LYS A 128 -10.20 6.16 -6.91
N TRP A 129 -9.66 6.68 -5.81
CA TRP A 129 -9.68 6.01 -4.50
C TRP A 129 -10.84 6.46 -3.64
N GLU A 130 -11.38 5.53 -2.87
CA GLU A 130 -12.34 5.76 -1.79
C GLU A 130 -11.96 4.90 -0.57
N LEU A 131 -12.49 5.24 0.60
CA LEU A 131 -12.28 4.44 1.82
C LEU A 131 -12.98 3.10 1.69
N LYS A 132 -12.26 1.98 1.92
CA LYS A 132 -12.82 0.64 1.80
C LYS A 132 -13.70 0.28 2.98
#